data_AF-A0A355SFX9-F1
#
_entry.id   AF-A0A355SFX9-F1
#
_cell.length_a   1.000
_cell.length_b   1.000
_cell.length_c   1.000
_cell.angle_alpha   90.00
_cell.angle_beta   90.00
_cell.angle_gamma   90.00
#
_symmetry.space_group_name_H-M   'P 1'
#
loop_
_entity.id
_entity.type
_entity.pdbx_description
1 polymer ?
#
loop_
_entity_poly.entity_id
_entity_poly.type
_entity_poly.pdbx_seq_one_letter_code
_entity_poly.pdbx_strand_id
1 'polypeptide(L)'
;MRGEKMVKKILCERCGQRRGRRQCPKYDYINICGECCSKIQLDSDCPDECINKGKVSARELHDKINSLMDAGITYEDKNPKEAIRLFNKVLGLDKNFLESYLEMSSAYDSLGMYDNSVRCLEKAYKLNKDGNLLYMIAEQYIKSGEYQKPINIILSNKE
;
A
#
# COMPACT_ATOMS: atom_id res chain seq x y z
N MET A 1 -8.20 -40.73 -29.84
CA MET A 1 -7.52 -40.84 -28.54
C MET A 1 -6.67 -39.59 -28.33
N ARG A 2 -7.12 -38.63 -27.52
CA ARG A 2 -6.26 -37.49 -27.14
C ARG A 2 -5.32 -38.01 -26.06
N GLY A 3 -4.04 -38.20 -26.41
CA GLY A 3 -3.02 -38.57 -25.44
C GLY A 3 -2.92 -37.49 -24.37
N GLU A 4 -3.35 -37.79 -23.15
CA GLU A 4 -3.13 -36.93 -22.01
C GLU A 4 -1.62 -36.79 -21.81
N LYS A 5 -1.05 -35.65 -22.19
CA LYS A 5 0.32 -35.31 -21.82
C LYS A 5 0.35 -35.22 -20.29
N MET A 6 0.87 -36.26 -19.63
CA MET A 6 1.20 -36.21 -18.21
C MET A 6 2.18 -35.07 -17.97
N VAL A 7 1.67 -33.92 -17.51
CA VAL A 7 2.52 -32.81 -17.07
C VAL A 7 3.20 -33.27 -15.79
N LYS A 8 4.52 -33.53 -15.84
CA LYS A 8 5.32 -33.83 -14.64
C LYS A 8 5.09 -32.72 -13.61
N LYS A 9 4.48 -33.08 -12.48
CA LYS A 9 4.21 -32.13 -11.39
C LYS A 9 5.54 -31.77 -10.71
N ILE A 10 5.97 -30.52 -10.85
CA ILE A 10 7.18 -29.98 -10.22
C ILE A 10 6.89 -29.64 -8.75
N LEU A 11 7.87 -29.85 -7.87
CA LEU A 11 7.77 -29.53 -6.44
C LEU A 11 7.78 -28.01 -6.23
N CYS A 12 6.91 -27.50 -5.37
CA CYS A 12 7.03 -26.16 -4.82
C CYS A 12 8.02 -26.19 -3.66
N GLU A 13 9.15 -25.53 -3.81
CA GLU A 13 10.25 -25.53 -2.84
C GLU A 13 9.92 -24.71 -1.57
N ARG A 14 8.83 -23.93 -1.58
CA ARG A 14 8.33 -23.18 -0.42
C ARG A 14 7.33 -23.93 0.45
N CYS A 15 6.49 -24.79 -0.13
CA CYS A 15 5.42 -25.47 0.61
C CYS A 15 5.38 -27.00 0.44
N GLY A 16 6.31 -27.57 -0.32
CA GLY A 16 6.41 -29.03 -0.54
C GLY A 16 5.33 -29.63 -1.45
N GLN A 17 4.39 -28.84 -1.95
CA GLN A 17 3.30 -29.33 -2.79
C GLN A 17 3.76 -29.51 -4.24
N ARG A 18 3.34 -30.59 -4.92
CA ARG A 18 3.68 -30.87 -6.33
C ARG A 18 2.86 -30.02 -7.32
N ARG A 19 3.08 -28.71 -7.27
CA ARG A 19 2.43 -27.67 -8.09
C ARG A 19 3.33 -26.44 -8.29
N GLY A 20 4.65 -26.60 -8.20
CA GLY A 20 5.62 -25.55 -8.52
C GLY A 20 5.56 -25.24 -10.01
N ARG A 21 5.18 -24.02 -10.39
CA ARG A 21 5.04 -23.64 -11.83
C ARG A 21 5.58 -22.25 -12.13
N ARG A 22 6.10 -21.55 -11.12
CA ARG A 22 6.64 -20.19 -11.23
C ARG A 22 8.06 -20.20 -10.70
N GLN A 23 9.00 -19.59 -11.44
CA GLN A 23 10.33 -19.30 -10.91
C GLN A 23 10.27 -17.98 -10.14
N CYS A 24 10.89 -17.94 -8.96
CA CYS A 24 10.86 -16.77 -8.09
C CYS A 24 12.24 -16.09 -8.01
N PRO A 25 12.42 -14.89 -8.59
CA PRO A 25 13.72 -14.20 -8.55
C PRO A 25 14.18 -13.85 -7.13
N LYS A 26 13.24 -13.63 -6.19
CA LYS A 26 13.56 -13.38 -4.77
C LYS A 26 14.32 -14.52 -4.09
N TYR A 27 14.13 -15.75 -4.57
CA TYR A 27 14.70 -16.94 -3.98
C TYR A 27 15.47 -17.71 -5.05
N ASP A 28 16.42 -17.04 -5.73
CA ASP A 28 17.34 -17.65 -6.68
C ASP A 28 16.66 -18.53 -7.75
N TYR A 29 15.50 -18.07 -8.24
CA TYR A 29 14.72 -18.73 -9.29
C TYR A 29 14.21 -20.14 -8.96
N ILE A 30 14.08 -20.49 -7.67
CA ILE A 30 13.43 -21.75 -7.25
C ILE A 30 11.98 -21.86 -7.76
N ASN A 31 11.50 -23.10 -7.89
CA ASN A 31 10.12 -23.37 -8.31
C ASN A 31 9.14 -23.19 -7.15
N ILE A 32 8.17 -22.30 -7.31
CA ILE A 32 7.10 -22.06 -6.34
C ILE A 32 5.71 -22.21 -6.96
N CYS A 33 4.72 -22.50 -6.12
CA CYS A 33 3.32 -22.55 -6.54
C CYS A 33 2.68 -21.15 -6.59
N GLY A 34 1.50 -21.08 -7.21
CA GLY A 34 0.73 -19.83 -7.34
C GLY A 34 0.44 -19.17 -5.99
N GLU A 35 -0.04 -19.92 -5.01
CA GLU A 35 -0.35 -19.41 -3.67
C GLU A 35 0.87 -18.83 -2.95
N CYS A 36 2.01 -19.53 -2.97
CA CYS A 36 3.25 -19.01 -2.39
C CYS A 36 3.69 -17.72 -3.09
N CYS A 37 3.52 -17.65 -4.41
CA CYS A 37 3.84 -16.47 -5.21
C CYS A 37 2.88 -15.31 -4.90
N SER A 38 1.57 -15.56 -4.74
CA SER A 38 0.60 -14.54 -4.33
C SER A 38 0.94 -13.98 -2.96
N LYS A 39 1.28 -14.83 -1.98
CA LYS A 39 1.65 -14.39 -0.63
C LYS A 39 2.86 -13.44 -0.63
N ILE A 40 3.90 -13.76 -1.40
CA ILE A 40 5.08 -12.90 -1.55
C ILE A 40 4.70 -11.53 -2.15
N GLN A 41 3.83 -11.52 -3.16
CA GLN A 41 3.38 -10.28 -3.79
C GLN A 41 2.53 -9.43 -2.83
N LEU A 42 1.61 -10.06 -2.09
CA LEU A 42 0.74 -9.39 -1.12
C LEU A 42 1.50 -8.79 0.07
N ASP A 43 2.70 -9.29 0.37
CA ASP A 43 3.57 -8.72 1.39
C ASP A 43 4.46 -7.58 0.86
N SER A 44 4.21 -7.09 -0.37
CA SER A 44 4.98 -6.04 -1.07
C SER A 44 6.47 -6.38 -1.25
N ASP A 45 6.73 -7.67 -1.39
CA ASP A 45 8.05 -8.27 -1.24
C ASP A 45 8.58 -8.84 -2.56
N CYS A 46 7.89 -8.59 -3.66
CA CYS A 46 8.17 -9.16 -4.98
C CYS A 46 9.03 -8.21 -5.82
N PRO A 47 10.20 -8.67 -6.33
CA PRO A 47 11.06 -7.86 -7.18
C PRO A 47 10.34 -7.32 -8.42
N ASP A 48 10.73 -6.13 -8.87
CA ASP A 48 10.14 -5.44 -10.01
C ASP A 48 10.31 -6.23 -11.31
N GLU A 49 11.45 -6.93 -11.47
CA GLU A 49 11.75 -7.76 -12.64
C GLU A 49 10.97 -9.08 -12.69
N CYS A 50 10.16 -9.40 -11.68
CA CYS A 50 9.45 -10.68 -11.62
C CYS A 50 8.37 -10.77 -12.71
N ILE A 51 8.53 -11.73 -13.63
CA ILE A 51 7.56 -12.02 -14.70
C ILE A 51 6.16 -12.45 -14.21
N ASN A 52 6.05 -12.75 -12.91
CA ASN A 52 4.80 -13.14 -12.25
C ASN A 52 4.22 -12.01 -11.38
N LYS A 53 4.84 -10.83 -11.37
CA LYS A 53 4.32 -9.65 -10.65
C LYS A 53 2.96 -9.25 -11.20
N GLY A 54 2.05 -8.86 -10.32
CA GLY A 54 0.65 -8.57 -10.63
C GLY A 54 -0.23 -9.81 -10.83
N LYS A 55 0.30 -11.05 -10.73
CA LYS A 55 -0.50 -12.29 -10.83
C LYS A 55 -1.13 -12.68 -9.49
N VAL A 56 -1.85 -11.72 -8.90
CA VAL A 56 -2.70 -11.86 -7.71
C VAL A 56 -4.13 -11.52 -8.11
N SER A 57 -5.12 -12.25 -7.60
CA SER A 57 -6.52 -11.95 -7.94
C SER A 57 -6.96 -10.63 -7.30
N ALA A 58 -7.91 -9.94 -7.97
CA ALA A 58 -8.50 -8.71 -7.42
C ALA A 58 -9.12 -8.94 -6.03
N ARG A 59 -9.69 -10.13 -5.79
CA ARG A 59 -10.21 -10.52 -4.47
C ARG A 59 -9.12 -10.62 -3.41
N GLU A 60 -8.04 -11.34 -3.68
CA GLU A 60 -6.91 -11.44 -2.73
C GLU A 60 -6.29 -10.08 -2.43
N LEU A 61 -6.19 -9.21 -3.44
CA LEU A 61 -5.68 -7.85 -3.26
C LEU A 61 -6.62 -7.02 -2.38
N HIS A 62 -7.92 -7.05 -2.67
CA HIS A 62 -8.95 -6.38 -1.89
C HIS A 62 -8.96 -6.84 -0.43
N ASP A 63 -9.01 -8.15 -0.19
CA ASP A 63 -9.03 -8.74 1.15
C ASP A 63 -7.77 -8.34 1.95
N LYS A 64 -6.61 -8.30 1.30
CA LYS A 64 -5.35 -7.87 1.93
C LYS A 64 -5.34 -6.38 2.25
N ILE A 65 -5.80 -5.52 1.33
CA ILE A 65 -5.87 -4.07 1.55
C ILE A 65 -6.78 -3.77 2.73
N ASN A 66 -8.00 -4.32 2.77
CA ASN A 66 -8.93 -4.10 3.87
C ASN A 66 -8.33 -4.57 5.20
N SER A 67 -7.76 -5.78 5.23
CA SER A 67 -7.11 -6.29 6.44
C SER A 67 -5.96 -5.42 6.94
N LEU A 68 -5.18 -4.81 6.04
CA LEU A 68 -4.11 -3.88 6.40
C LEU A 68 -4.66 -2.53 6.89
N MET A 69 -5.71 -2.02 6.27
CA MET A 69 -6.40 -0.79 6.71
C MET A 69 -6.98 -0.95 8.10
N ASP A 70 -7.76 -2.02 8.34
CA ASP A 70 -8.38 -2.31 9.64
C ASP A 70 -7.32 -2.43 10.75
N ALA A 71 -6.21 -3.11 10.45
CA ALA A 71 -5.09 -3.22 11.36
C ALA A 71 -4.44 -1.85 11.61
N GLY A 72 -4.22 -1.05 10.56
CA GLY A 72 -3.64 0.29 10.64
C GLY A 72 -4.44 1.21 11.55
N ILE A 73 -5.75 1.30 11.33
CA ILE A 73 -6.69 2.09 12.15
C ILE A 73 -6.66 1.60 13.61
N THR A 74 -6.63 0.29 13.84
CA THR A 74 -6.54 -0.26 15.21
C THR A 74 -5.26 0.17 15.95
N TYR A 75 -4.17 0.40 15.22
CA TYR A 75 -2.88 0.82 15.79
C TYR A 75 -2.73 2.34 15.89
N GLU A 76 -3.61 3.13 15.29
CA GLU A 76 -3.41 4.57 15.15
C GLU A 76 -3.20 5.27 16.50
N ASP A 77 -4.07 5.02 17.48
CA ASP A 77 -3.96 5.62 18.82
C ASP A 77 -2.88 4.95 19.69
N LYS A 78 -2.63 3.66 19.48
CA LYS A 78 -1.75 2.85 20.36
C LYS A 78 -0.29 2.96 19.97
N ASN A 79 -0.03 3.02 18.67
CA ASN A 79 1.28 3.07 18.07
C ASN A 79 1.17 3.64 16.64
N PRO A 80 1.10 4.98 16.50
CA PRO A 80 0.94 5.62 15.20
C PRO A 80 2.05 5.26 14.19
N LYS A 81 3.27 4.95 14.68
CA LYS A 81 4.38 4.51 13.81
C LYS A 81 4.09 3.16 13.14
N GLU A 82 3.42 2.25 13.85
CA GLU A 82 3.02 0.97 13.30
C GLU A 82 1.84 1.13 12.33
N ALA A 83 0.89 2.02 12.63
CA ALA A 83 -0.18 2.39 11.71
C ALA A 83 0.38 2.91 10.37
N ILE A 84 1.31 3.87 10.43
CA ILE A 84 2.03 4.39 9.25
C ILE A 84 2.70 3.27 8.45
N ARG A 85 3.32 2.29 9.12
CA ARG A 85 3.95 1.14 8.44
C ARG A 85 2.92 0.28 7.70
N LEU A 86 1.74 0.08 8.29
CA LEU A 86 0.65 -0.69 7.67
C LEU A 86 0.02 0.05 6.48
N PHE A 87 -0.21 1.35 6.61
CA PHE A 87 -0.67 2.22 5.50
C PHE A 87 0.33 2.23 4.34
N ASN A 88 1.64 2.30 4.62
CA ASN A 88 2.66 2.18 3.57
C ASN A 88 2.62 0.82 2.84
N LYS A 89 2.23 -0.27 3.52
CA LYS A 89 2.01 -1.56 2.84
C LYS A 89 0.80 -1.52 1.92
N VAL A 90 -0.27 -0.82 2.30
CA VAL A 90 -1.42 -0.58 1.41
C VAL A 90 -0.96 0.17 0.16
N LEU A 91 -0.15 1.21 0.31
CA LEU A 91 0.39 1.97 -0.82
C LEU A 91 1.39 1.17 -1.68
N GLY A 92 2.02 0.13 -1.14
CA GLY A 92 2.82 -0.82 -1.91
C GLY A 92 1.97 -1.73 -2.82
N LEU A 93 0.72 -1.98 -2.43
CA LEU A 93 -0.25 -2.77 -3.18
C LEU A 93 -1.07 -1.91 -4.16
N ASP A 94 -1.51 -0.74 -3.70
CA ASP A 94 -2.18 0.29 -4.49
C ASP A 94 -1.67 1.68 -4.11
N LYS A 95 -0.74 2.19 -4.94
CA LYS A 95 -0.12 3.51 -4.77
C LYS A 95 -1.09 4.69 -4.80
N ASN A 96 -2.29 4.49 -5.32
CA ASN A 96 -3.33 5.51 -5.49
C ASN A 96 -4.48 5.33 -4.48
N PHE A 97 -4.31 4.50 -3.45
CA PHE A 97 -5.33 4.28 -2.43
C PHE A 97 -5.47 5.51 -1.53
N LEU A 98 -6.44 6.36 -1.85
CA LEU A 98 -6.63 7.68 -1.23
C LEU A 98 -6.76 7.60 0.30
N GLU A 99 -7.56 6.66 0.80
CA GLU A 99 -7.81 6.51 2.24
C GLU A 99 -6.52 6.27 3.02
N SER A 100 -5.57 5.52 2.45
CA SER A 100 -4.30 5.28 3.12
C SER A 100 -3.46 6.55 3.28
N TYR A 101 -3.60 7.55 2.41
CA TYR A 101 -2.93 8.84 2.60
C TYR A 101 -3.60 9.68 3.68
N LEU A 102 -4.93 9.61 3.80
CA LEU A 102 -5.69 10.29 4.84
C LEU A 102 -5.36 9.75 6.23
N GLU A 103 -5.44 8.44 6.40
CA GLU A 103 -5.16 7.81 7.70
C GLU A 103 -3.68 7.96 8.08
N MET A 104 -2.77 7.86 7.12
CA MET A 104 -1.35 8.10 7.36
C MET A 104 -1.07 9.57 7.73
N SER A 105 -1.81 10.53 7.16
CA SER A 105 -1.76 11.93 7.55
C SER A 105 -2.18 12.14 9.01
N SER A 106 -3.28 11.49 9.43
CA SER A 106 -3.78 11.53 10.80
C SER A 106 -2.76 10.93 11.78
N ALA A 107 -2.19 9.77 11.45
CA ALA A 107 -1.13 9.16 12.26
C ALA A 107 0.16 10.01 12.33
N TYR A 108 0.49 10.80 11.30
CA TYR A 108 1.61 11.74 11.38
C TYR A 108 1.27 12.97 12.25
N ASP A 109 0.03 13.47 12.19
CA ASP A 109 -0.46 14.56 13.02
C ASP A 109 -0.41 14.20 14.52
N SER A 110 -0.85 12.99 14.88
CA SER A 110 -0.78 12.51 16.27
C SER A 110 0.66 12.36 16.81
N LEU A 111 1.64 12.23 15.92
CA LEU A 111 3.07 12.25 16.26
C LEU A 111 3.69 13.67 16.25
N GLY A 112 2.93 14.71 15.92
CA GLY A 112 3.41 16.07 15.73
C GLY A 112 4.30 16.25 14.49
N MET A 113 4.26 15.29 13.55
CA MET A 113 5.05 15.31 12.31
C MET A 113 4.27 16.01 11.19
N TYR A 114 3.96 17.30 11.40
CA TYR A 114 3.05 18.07 10.56
C TYR A 114 3.48 18.14 9.08
N ASP A 115 4.78 18.29 8.79
CA ASP A 115 5.29 18.29 7.40
C ASP A 115 4.97 16.99 6.66
N ASN A 116 5.08 15.85 7.34
CA ASN A 116 4.76 14.56 6.74
C ASN A 116 3.26 14.39 6.56
N SER A 117 2.46 14.89 7.51
CA SER A 117 1.00 14.94 7.42
C SER A 117 0.56 15.74 6.18
N VAL A 118 1.08 16.96 6.00
CA VAL A 118 0.85 17.79 4.81
C VAL A 118 1.20 17.05 3.52
N ARG A 119 2.38 16.41 3.44
CA ARG A 119 2.78 15.67 2.23
C ARG A 119 1.82 14.54 1.88
N CYS A 120 1.23 13.88 2.87
CA CYS A 120 0.22 12.86 2.65
C CYS A 120 -1.09 13.47 2.13
N LEU A 121 -1.54 14.57 2.74
CA LEU A 121 -2.75 15.28 2.30
C LEU A 121 -2.59 15.88 0.90
N GLU A 122 -1.42 16.38 0.53
CA GLU A 122 -1.14 16.84 -0.84
C GLU A 122 -1.21 15.70 -1.86
N LYS A 123 -0.80 14.50 -1.48
CA LYS A 123 -0.95 13.29 -2.33
C LYS A 123 -2.42 12.93 -2.47
N ALA A 124 -3.18 12.92 -1.38
CA ALA A 124 -4.63 12.73 -1.42
C ALA A 124 -5.31 13.79 -2.31
N TYR A 125 -4.93 15.07 -2.19
CA TYR A 125 -5.48 16.17 -2.98
C TYR A 125 -5.12 16.08 -4.48
N LYS A 126 -3.99 15.44 -4.82
CA LYS A 126 -3.66 15.13 -6.23
C LYS A 126 -4.53 14.02 -6.81
N LEU A 127 -4.97 13.07 -5.97
CA LEU A 127 -5.85 11.97 -6.38
C LEU A 127 -7.32 12.41 -6.46
N ASN A 128 -7.77 13.23 -5.51
CA ASN A 128 -9.11 13.79 -5.47
C ASN A 128 -9.03 15.27 -5.06
N LYS A 129 -9.54 16.16 -5.91
CA LYS A 129 -9.52 17.61 -5.70
C LYS A 129 -10.61 18.08 -4.73
N ASP A 130 -10.74 17.41 -3.59
CA ASP A 130 -11.70 17.78 -2.55
C ASP A 130 -11.20 19.03 -1.80
N GLY A 131 -12.05 20.04 -1.69
CA GLY A 131 -11.78 21.26 -0.93
C GLY A 131 -11.55 21.00 0.56
N ASN A 132 -12.14 19.95 1.14
CA ASN A 132 -11.91 19.55 2.53
C ASN A 132 -10.42 19.25 2.79
N LEU A 133 -9.72 18.66 1.82
CA LEU A 133 -8.29 18.37 1.94
C LEU A 133 -7.46 19.65 2.04
N LEU A 134 -7.88 20.74 1.39
CA LEU A 134 -7.21 22.04 1.52
C LEU A 134 -7.35 22.60 2.93
N TYR A 135 -8.52 22.44 3.56
CA TYR A 135 -8.72 22.83 4.96
C TYR A 135 -7.84 21.99 5.89
N MET A 136 -7.75 20.67 5.67
CA MET A 136 -6.87 19.80 6.46
C MET A 136 -5.39 20.20 6.30
N ILE A 137 -4.93 20.50 5.08
CA ILE A 137 -3.55 20.97 4.84
C ILE A 137 -3.30 22.30 5.58
N ALA A 138 -4.25 23.23 5.49
CA ALA A 138 -4.17 24.50 6.19
C ALA A 138 -4.07 24.32 7.71
N GLU A 139 -4.86 23.41 8.28
CA GLU A 139 -4.81 23.08 9.71
C GLU A 139 -3.43 22.56 10.13
N GLN A 140 -2.82 21.66 9.35
CA GLN A 140 -1.50 21.13 9.65
C GLN A 140 -0.41 22.21 9.65
N TYR A 141 -0.47 23.15 8.71
CA TYR A 141 0.45 24.28 8.72
C TYR A 141 0.24 25.21 9.92
N ILE A 142 -1.01 25.46 10.32
CA ILE A 142 -1.32 26.23 11.54
C ILE A 142 -0.72 25.52 12.77
N LYS A 143 -0.88 24.20 12.89
CA LYS A 143 -0.29 23.38 13.96
C LYS A 143 1.24 23.44 13.97
N SER A 144 1.88 23.49 12.79
CA SER A 144 3.33 23.65 12.64
C SER A 144 3.86 25.08 12.88
N GLY A 145 2.97 26.07 13.03
CA GLY A 145 3.33 27.49 13.17
C GLY A 145 3.63 28.22 11.85
N GLU A 146 3.42 27.57 10.71
CA GLU A 146 3.67 28.11 9.37
C GLU A 146 2.47 28.87 8.78
N TYR A 147 1.98 29.88 9.48
CA TYR A 147 0.72 30.58 9.18
C TYR A 147 0.62 31.22 7.78
N GLN A 148 1.75 31.48 7.11
CA GLN A 148 1.77 32.09 5.78
C GLN A 148 1.37 31.10 4.66
N LYS A 149 1.67 29.81 4.82
CA LYS A 149 1.40 28.79 3.78
C LYS A 149 -0.10 28.51 3.56
N PRO A 150 -0.94 28.37 4.61
CA PRO A 150 -2.39 28.24 4.49
C PRO A 150 -3.05 29.36 3.69
N ILE A 151 -2.66 30.61 3.94
CA ILE A 151 -3.23 31.80 3.28
C ILE A 151 -3.01 31.71 1.77
N ASN A 152 -1.78 31.37 1.35
CA ASN A 152 -1.45 31.22 -0.06
C ASN A 152 -2.24 30.08 -0.73
N ILE A 153 -2.46 28.96 -0.04
CA ILE A 153 -3.27 27.85 -0.54
C ILE A 153 -4.72 28.29 -0.77
N ILE A 154 -5.34 28.96 0.21
CA ILE A 154 -6.72 29.44 0.09
C ILE A 154 -6.85 30.46 -1.06
N LEU A 155 -5.89 31.37 -1.20
CA LEU A 155 -5.93 32.40 -2.25
C LEU A 155 -5.70 31.83 -3.65
N SER A 156 -4.82 30.84 -3.80
CA SER A 156 -4.53 30.20 -5.10
C SER A 156 -5.63 29.25 -5.60
N ASN A 157 -6.58 28.86 -4.75
CA ASN A 157 -7.68 27.95 -5.10
C ASN A 157 -9.05 28.69 -5.25
N LYS A 158 -9.05 30.02 -5.34
CA LYS A 158 -10.26 30.85 -5.49
C LYS A 158 -10.63 31.18 -6.95
N GLU A 159 -9.93 30.60 -7.93
CA GLU A 159 -10.21 30.71 -9.37
C GLU A 159 -10.90 29.46 -9.90
#